data_AF-A0A6N7CTG4-F1
#
_entry.id   AF-A0A6N7CTG4-F1
#
_cell.length_a   1.000
_cell.length_b   1.000
_cell.length_c   1.000
_cell.angle_alpha   90.00
_cell.angle_beta   90.00
_cell.angle_gamma   90.00
#
_symmetry.space_group_name_H-M   'P 1'
#
loop_
_entity.id
_entity.type
_entity.pdbx_description
1 polymer ?
#
loop_
_entity_poly.entity_id
_entity_poly.type
_entity_poly.pdbx_seq_one_letter_code
_entity_poly.pdbx_strand_id
1 'polypeptide(L)' 'MWVEKVRAVDFTINYEVRPKGVDVSVAPSIIASTQIAAFDIDTQRLRRITDVERGYLESWQRA' A
#
# COMPACT_ATOMS: atom_id res chain seq x y z
N MET A 1 -5.96 1.82 5.87
CA MET A 1 -4.76 1.58 5.05
C MET A 1 -4.79 2.56 3.90
N TRP A 2 -3.64 3.05 3.46
CA TRP A 2 -3.50 3.96 2.31
C TRP A 2 -2.19 3.69 1.58
N VAL A 3 -2.14 4.04 0.30
CA VAL A 3 -0.90 4.02 -0.47
C VAL A 3 -0.15 5.32 -0.19
N GLU A 4 1.12 5.22 0.17
CA GLU A 4 1.99 6.39 0.36
C GLU A 4 2.70 6.77 -0.94
N LYS A 5 3.17 5.76 -1.69
CA LYS A 5 4.01 5.97 -2.87
C LYS A 5 3.88 4.82 -3.86
N VAL A 6 3.82 5.15 -5.14
CA VAL A 6 3.82 4.19 -6.26
C VAL A 6 5.04 4.45 -7.14
N ARG A 7 6.00 3.53 -7.17
CA ARG A 7 7.21 3.59 -8.00
C ARG A 7 7.02 2.74 -9.28
N ALA A 8 8.10 2.50 -10.02
CA ALA A 8 8.03 1.76 -11.27
C ALA A 8 7.72 0.27 -11.07
N VAL A 9 8.24 -0.35 -10.00
CA VAL A 9 8.17 -1.79 -9.75
C VAL A 9 7.71 -2.14 -8.34
N ASP A 10 7.42 -1.15 -7.50
CA ASP A 10 7.02 -1.33 -6.10
C ASP A 10 6.14 -0.18 -5.63
N PHE A 11 5.45 -0.41 -4.52
CA PHE A 11 4.65 0.61 -3.83
C PHE A 11 4.71 0.38 -2.31
N THR A 12 4.45 1.46 -1.57
CA THR A 12 4.41 1.43 -0.10
C THR A 12 2.99 1.64 0.37
N ILE A 13 2.51 0.74 1.23
CA ILE A 13 1.26 0.89 1.97
C ILE A 13 1.54 1.25 3.42
N ASN A 14 0.75 2.15 3.97
CA ASN A 14 0.73 2.48 5.38
C ASN A 14 -0.63 2.08 5.97
N TYR A 15 -0.63 1.60 7.20
CA TYR A 15 -1.85 1.18 7.87
C TYR A 15 -1.74 1.30 9.38
N GLU A 16 -2.92 1.33 9.98
CA GLU A 16 -3.12 1.41 11.40
C GLU A 16 -3.98 0.22 11.82
N VAL A 17 -3.63 -0.42 12.94
CA VAL A 17 -4.48 -1.40 13.60
C VAL A 17 -5.06 -0.74 14.83
N ARG A 18 -6.40 -0.71 14.89
CA ARG A 18 -7.16 -0.05 15.94
C ARG A 18 -8.01 -1.07 16.69
N PRO A 19 -8.27 -0.86 18.00
CA PRO A 19 -9.20 -1.71 18.73
C PRO A 19 -10.57 -1.74 18.05
N LYS A 20 -11.23 -2.89 18.10
CA LYS A 20 -12.57 -3.03 17.50
C LYS A 20 -13.60 -2.25 18.30
N GLY A 21 -14.43 -1.46 17.62
CA GLY A 21 -15.60 -0.81 18.22
C GLY A 21 -15.31 0.45 19.05
N VAL A 22 -14.08 0.97 19.01
CA VAL A 22 -13.74 2.27 19.61
C VAL A 22 -13.76 3.37 18.57
N ASP A 23 -13.96 4.61 19.02
CA ASP A 23 -13.94 5.79 18.16
C ASP A 23 -12.57 5.98 17.48
N VAL A 24 -12.57 6.55 16.27
CA VAL A 24 -11.35 6.78 15.46
C VAL A 24 -10.40 7.82 16.07
N SER A 25 -10.87 8.65 17.00
CA SER A 25 -10.01 9.55 17.77
C SER A 25 -9.08 8.82 18.74
N VAL A 26 -9.40 7.58 19.12
CA VAL A 26 -8.55 6.76 19.99
C VAL A 26 -7.29 6.36 19.24
N ALA A 27 -6.11 6.59 19.82
CA ALA A 27 -4.82 6.29 19.20
C ALA A 27 -4.74 4.82 18.70
N PRO A 28 -4.13 4.57 17.54
CA PRO A 28 -3.96 3.20 17.03
C PRO A 28 -3.01 2.39 17.90
N SER A 29 -3.27 1.09 18.02
CA SER A 29 -2.39 0.17 18.74
C SER A 29 -1.12 -0.16 17.94
N ILE A 30 -1.22 -0.11 16.61
CA ILE A 30 -0.10 -0.33 15.69
C ILE A 30 -0.17 0.71 14.58
N ILE A 31 0.97 1.30 14.25
CA ILE A 31 1.20 2.04 13.01
C ILE A 31 2.29 1.30 12.26
N ALA A 32 2.03 0.93 11.01
CA ALA A 32 2.94 0.13 10.22
C ALA A 32 2.99 0.58 8.76
N SER A 33 4.12 0.23 8.14
CA SER A 33 4.38 0.43 6.72
C SER A 33 4.84 -0.89 6.11
N THR A 34 4.50 -1.13 4.84
CA THR A 34 4.96 -2.29 4.09
C THR A 34 5.26 -1.89 2.66
N GLN A 35 6.46 -2.22 2.19
CA GLN A 35 6.84 -2.07 0.79
C GLN A 35 6.58 -3.39 0.06
N ILE A 36 5.91 -3.32 -1.08
CA ILE A 36 5.52 -4.47 -1.90
C ILE A 36 6.05 -4.25 -3.31
N ALA A 37 6.80 -5.23 -3.83
CA ALA A 37 7.33 -5.20 -5.19
C ALA A 37 6.50 -6.09 -6.12
N ALA A 38 6.21 -5.60 -7.33
CA ALA A 38 5.55 -6.37 -8.38
C ALA A 38 6.56 -7.34 -9.00
N PHE A 39 6.27 -8.62 -8.91
CA PHE A 39 7.14 -9.70 -9.35
C PHE A 39 6.42 -10.56 -10.40
N ASP A 40 7.14 -10.89 -11.46
CA ASP A 40 6.75 -11.88 -12.46
C ASP A 40 7.33 -13.24 -12.03
N ILE A 41 6.43 -14.18 -11.72
CA ILE A 41 6.80 -15.51 -11.20
C ILE A 41 7.43 -16.36 -12.30
N ASP A 42 6.96 -16.25 -13.54
CA ASP A 42 7.43 -17.07 -14.66
C ASP A 42 8.86 -16.70 -15.06
N THR A 43 9.14 -15.39 -15.13
CA THR A 43 10.48 -14.89 -15.48
C THR A 43 11.41 -14.68 -14.28
N GLN A 44 10.90 -14.89 -13.06
CA GLN A 44 11.58 -14.66 -11.78
C GLN A 44 12.24 -13.28 -11.67
N ARG A 45 11.54 -12.24 -12.09
CA ARG A 45 12.05 -10.86 -12.13
C ARG A 45 11.04 -9.87 -11.60
N LEU A 46 11.54 -8.72 -11.14
CA LEU A 46 10.68 -7.56 -10.93
C LEU A 46 10.06 -7.13 -12.26
N ARG A 47 8.77 -6.83 -12.24
CA ARG A 47 8.06 -6.26 -13.39
C ARG A 47 7.61 -4.85 -13.09
N ARG A 48 7.37 -4.09 -14.16
CA ARG A 48 6.75 -2.77 -14.02
C ARG A 48 5.29 -2.91 -13.60
N ILE A 49 4.87 -1.98 -12.76
CA ILE A 49 3.45 -1.69 -12.49
C ILE A 49 2.88 -1.07 -13.77
N THR A 50 1.78 -1.63 -14.26
CA THR A 50 1.07 -1.14 -15.45
C THR A 50 0.34 0.18 -15.16
N ASP A 51 -0.06 0.92 -16.19
CA ASP A 51 -0.77 2.19 -15.99
C ASP A 51 -2.14 2.01 -15.31
N VAL A 52 -2.82 0.89 -15.58
CA VAL A 52 -4.08 0.53 -14.93
C VAL A 52 -3.87 0.24 -13.45
N GLU A 53 -2.87 -0.58 -13.11
CA GLU A 53 -2.52 -0.87 -11.71
C GLU A 53 -2.08 0.40 -10.98
N ARG A 54 -1.29 1.26 -11.63
CA ARG A 54 -0.87 2.56 -11.11
C ARG A 54 -2.07 3.42 -10.77
N GLY A 55 -2.99 3.63 -11.72
CA GLY A 55 -4.19 4.43 -11.49
C GLY A 55 -5.04 3.90 -10.34
N TYR A 56 -5.16 2.57 -10.22
CA TYR A 56 -5.83 1.97 -9.08
C TYR A 56 -5.09 2.25 -7.76
N LEU A 57 -3.77 2.01 -7.68
CA LEU A 57 -2.99 2.25 -6.46
C LEU A 57 -2.99 3.74 -6.04
N GLU A 58 -2.90 4.65 -7.00
CA GLU A 58 -2.93 6.09 -6.76
C GLU A 58 -4.30 6.55 -6.24
N SER A 59 -5.41 5.88 -6.60
CA SER A 59 -6.74 6.16 -6.04
C SER A 59 -6.86 5.90 -4.53
N TRP A 60 -5.93 5.14 -3.94
CA TRP A 60 -5.83 4.88 -2.50
C TRP A 60 -4.84 5.79 -1.77
N GLN A 61 -4.26 6.77 -2.45
CA GLN A 61 -3.46 7.80 -1.79
C GLN A 61 -4.38 8.71 -0.97
N ARG A 62 -3.87 9.21 0.16
CA ARG A 62 -4.56 10.27 0.91
C ARG A 62 -4.43 11.58 0.12
N ALA A 63 -5.50 12.36 0.11
CA ALA A 63 -5.52 13.72 -0.41
C ALA A 63 -4.60 14.65 0.39
#